data_AF-E6PKZ3-F1
#
_entry.id   AF-E6PKZ3-F1
#
_cell.length_a   1.000
_cell.length_b   1.000
_cell.length_c   1.000
_cell.angle_alpha   90.00
_cell.angle_beta   90.00
_cell.angle_gamma   90.00
#
_symmetry.space_group_name_H-M   'P 1'
#
loop_
_entity.id
_entity.type
_entity.pdbx_description
1 polymer ?
#
loop_
_entity_poly.entity_id
_entity_poly.type
_entity_poly.pdbx_seq_one_letter_code
_entity_poly.pdbx_strand_id
1 'polypeptide(L)'
;MSAASSLAPILAPDMALIGLGANLGDGAATLATALGELQDLAGCQLLQNSSLYRSAPVDAKGPDYWNAVAVLRCALTPGQLLRRLQCIERRHGRLRPAGQHNAPRTLDLDLLLFGEQTLQDAALTLPHPRMHQRAFVLAPLAEVWPDWILPDGEPVQHAAQRLQAAGQTLERAGTLTPMPANRLQPGWK
;
A
#
# COMPACT_ATOMS: atom_id res chain seq x y z
N MET A 1 32.96 1.12 -8.36
CA MET A 1 31.54 0.79 -8.60
C MET A 1 31.10 -0.08 -7.44
N SER A 2 30.43 0.51 -6.46
CA SER A 2 30.03 -0.17 -5.22
C SER A 2 28.87 -1.10 -5.52
N ALA A 3 29.04 -2.38 -5.25
CA ALA A 3 27.95 -3.34 -5.22
C ALA A 3 27.05 -2.97 -4.04
N ALA A 4 25.86 -2.43 -4.33
CA ALA A 4 24.79 -2.39 -3.35
C ALA A 4 24.48 -3.85 -2.99
N SER A 5 24.96 -4.29 -1.84
CA SER A 5 24.62 -5.58 -1.27
C SER A 5 23.14 -5.51 -0.91
N SER A 6 22.31 -5.95 -1.84
CA SER A 6 20.87 -6.15 -1.68
C SER A 6 20.68 -7.34 -0.75
N LEU A 7 20.85 -7.13 0.54
CA LEU A 7 20.24 -8.01 1.53
C LEU A 7 18.74 -7.78 1.38
N ALA A 8 18.06 -8.73 0.75
CA ALA A 8 16.59 -8.80 0.83
C ALA A 8 16.22 -8.59 2.30
N PRO A 9 15.32 -7.65 2.62
CA PRO A 9 14.96 -7.42 4.00
C PRO A 9 14.50 -8.76 4.59
N ILE A 10 15.13 -9.19 5.68
CA ILE A 10 14.55 -10.23 6.52
C ILE A 10 13.38 -9.54 7.22
N LEU A 11 12.21 -10.17 7.24
CA LEU A 11 11.02 -9.62 7.87
C LEU A 11 11.25 -9.43 9.37
N ALA A 12 11.68 -8.22 9.74
CA ALA A 12 11.90 -7.89 11.13
C ALA A 12 10.56 -7.70 11.85
N PRO A 13 10.48 -7.96 13.17
CA PRO A 13 9.24 -7.82 13.94
C PRO A 13 8.60 -6.43 13.90
N ASP A 14 9.39 -5.40 13.57
CA ASP A 14 9.01 -3.99 13.48
C ASP A 14 8.78 -3.52 12.04
N MET A 15 8.85 -4.40 11.04
CA MET A 15 8.59 -4.05 9.64
C MET A 15 7.09 -4.11 9.32
N ALA A 16 6.59 -3.08 8.66
CA ALA A 16 5.22 -3.01 8.18
C ALA A 16 5.18 -2.83 6.67
N LEU A 17 4.27 -3.54 6.00
CA LEU A 17 3.98 -3.34 4.58
C LEU A 17 2.64 -2.61 4.45
N ILE A 18 2.65 -1.47 3.76
CA ILE A 18 1.47 -0.65 3.53
C ILE A 18 1.10 -0.71 2.04
N GLY A 19 -0.14 -1.03 1.73
CA GLY A 19 -0.72 -0.82 0.41
C GLY A 19 -1.31 0.57 0.29
N LEU A 20 -1.05 1.26 -0.82
CA LEU A 20 -1.57 2.59 -1.12
C LEU A 20 -2.48 2.51 -2.34
N GLY A 21 -3.66 3.12 -2.28
CA GLY A 21 -4.61 3.14 -3.39
C GLY A 21 -5.40 4.44 -3.48
N ALA A 22 -5.61 4.96 -4.69
CA ALA A 22 -6.42 6.15 -4.95
C ALA A 22 -7.05 6.09 -6.35
N ASN A 23 -8.35 6.37 -6.47
CA ASN A 23 -9.01 6.42 -7.78
C ASN A 23 -9.87 7.66 -8.03
N LEU A 24 -9.96 8.59 -7.08
CA LEU A 24 -10.68 9.85 -7.27
C LEU A 24 -9.71 11.03 -7.34
N GLY A 25 -10.02 12.01 -8.21
CA GLY A 25 -9.19 13.19 -8.39
C GLY A 25 -7.82 12.87 -8.98
N ASP A 26 -6.79 13.62 -8.56
CA ASP A 26 -5.40 13.35 -8.93
C ASP A 26 -4.81 12.26 -8.02
N GLY A 27 -5.09 11.00 -8.39
CA GLY A 27 -4.66 9.84 -7.58
C GLY A 27 -3.14 9.73 -7.45
N ALA A 28 -2.37 10.06 -8.50
CA ALA A 28 -0.91 10.03 -8.46
C ALA A 28 -0.34 11.05 -7.46
N ALA A 29 -0.82 12.31 -7.50
CA ALA A 29 -0.42 13.33 -6.54
C ALA A 29 -0.90 12.99 -5.10
N THR A 30 -2.07 12.36 -4.98
CA THR A 30 -2.60 11.89 -3.69
C THR A 30 -1.69 10.83 -3.08
N LEU A 31 -1.25 9.83 -3.86
CA LEU A 31 -0.31 8.81 -3.39
C LEU A 31 1.06 9.41 -3.04
N ALA A 32 1.56 10.37 -3.82
CA ALA A 32 2.81 11.07 -3.53
C ALA A 32 2.75 11.83 -2.20
N THR A 33 1.64 12.50 -1.93
CA THR A 33 1.41 13.22 -0.66
C THR A 33 1.25 12.24 0.51
N ALA A 34 0.48 11.16 0.33
CA ALA A 34 0.33 10.12 1.34
C ALA A 34 1.67 9.46 1.69
N LEU A 35 2.54 9.22 0.71
CA LEU A 35 3.88 8.68 0.95
C LEU A 35 4.76 9.65 1.75
N GLY A 36 4.68 10.96 1.49
CA GLY A 36 5.36 11.97 2.32
C GLY A 36 4.85 11.98 3.76
N GLU A 37 3.54 11.83 3.97
CA GLU A 37 2.96 11.71 5.31
C GLU A 37 3.37 10.43 6.04
N LEU A 38 3.58 9.32 5.32
CA LEU A 38 4.15 8.09 5.88
C LEU A 38 5.65 8.26 6.21
N GLN A 39 6.39 9.00 5.40
CA GLN A 39 7.80 9.33 5.64
C GLN A 39 7.97 10.17 6.91
N ASP A 40 7.07 11.12 7.15
CA ASP A 40 7.08 12.01 8.32
C ASP A 40 6.35 11.40 9.55
N LEU A 41 5.90 10.15 9.46
CA LEU A 41 5.10 9.52 10.51
C LEU A 41 5.94 9.22 11.76
N ALA A 42 5.68 9.96 12.84
CA ALA A 42 6.38 9.78 14.11
C ALA A 42 6.32 8.33 14.62
N GLY A 43 7.50 7.77 14.94
CA GLY A 43 7.66 6.38 15.37
C GLY A 43 7.80 5.37 14.23
N CYS A 44 7.84 5.84 12.98
CA CYS A 44 8.12 5.03 11.80
C CYS A 44 9.24 5.65 10.96
N GLN A 45 9.85 4.82 10.14
CA GLN A 45 10.83 5.18 9.13
C GLN A 45 10.42 4.53 7.81
N LEU A 46 10.25 5.34 6.76
CA LEU A 46 10.08 4.82 5.41
C LEU A 46 11.41 4.23 4.92
N LEU A 47 11.41 2.92 4.65
CA LEU A 47 12.59 2.21 4.15
C LEU A 47 12.62 2.20 2.61
N GLN A 48 11.48 1.90 1.99
CA GLN A 48 11.34 1.75 0.55
C GLN A 48 9.89 1.93 0.11
N ASN A 49 9.67 2.27 -1.15
CA ASN A 49 8.37 2.26 -1.80
C ASN A 49 8.51 1.76 -3.24
N SER A 50 7.41 1.28 -3.81
CA SER A 50 7.33 0.86 -5.20
C SER A 50 7.14 2.05 -6.13
N SER A 51 7.17 1.79 -7.42
CA SER A 51 6.64 2.69 -8.43
C SER A 51 5.14 2.91 -8.30
N LEU A 52 4.63 3.88 -9.06
CA LEU A 52 3.21 4.05 -9.33
C LEU A 52 2.74 3.01 -10.33
N TYR A 53 1.66 2.33 -9.99
CA TYR A 53 0.97 1.39 -10.87
C TYR A 53 -0.46 1.85 -11.14
N ARG A 54 -0.92 1.70 -12.37
CA ARG A 54 -2.30 1.93 -12.76
C ARG A 54 -3.00 0.61 -13.05
N SER A 55 -4.21 0.43 -12.55
CA SER A 55 -5.01 -0.78 -12.82
C SER A 55 -6.50 -0.46 -12.90
N ALA A 56 -7.23 -1.28 -13.65
CA ALA A 56 -8.68 -1.27 -13.57
C ALA A 56 -9.14 -1.64 -12.14
N PRO A 57 -10.34 -1.20 -11.72
CA PRO A 57 -10.94 -1.63 -10.45
C PRO A 57 -11.13 -3.15 -10.39
N VAL A 58 -10.79 -3.77 -9.25
CA VAL A 58 -11.08 -5.19 -8.98
C VAL A 58 -12.14 -5.27 -7.88
N ASP A 59 -13.26 -5.95 -8.14
CA ASP A 59 -14.46 -6.00 -7.27
C ASP A 59 -15.00 -4.62 -6.86
N ALA A 60 -14.77 -3.61 -7.69
CA ALA A 60 -15.20 -2.24 -7.49
C ALA A 60 -15.65 -1.63 -8.82
N LYS A 61 -16.32 -0.48 -8.76
CA LYS A 61 -16.71 0.32 -9.93
C LYS A 61 -16.00 1.68 -9.89
N GLY A 62 -15.88 2.32 -11.04
CA GLY A 62 -15.32 3.67 -11.17
C GLY A 62 -14.10 3.74 -12.09
N PRO A 63 -13.36 4.85 -12.06
CA PRO A 63 -12.13 5.01 -12.83
C PRO A 63 -11.01 4.10 -12.31
N ASP A 64 -9.96 3.99 -13.10
CA ASP A 64 -8.75 3.25 -12.74
C ASP A 64 -8.14 3.74 -11.42
N TYR A 65 -7.52 2.80 -10.70
CA TYR A 65 -6.78 3.07 -9.48
C TYR A 65 -5.31 3.35 -9.80
N TRP A 66 -4.76 4.31 -9.07
CA TRP A 66 -3.34 4.39 -8.78
C TRP A 66 -3.04 3.55 -7.56
N ASN A 67 -1.99 2.74 -7.62
CA ASN A 67 -1.58 1.82 -6.57
C ASN A 67 -0.06 1.89 -6.36
N ALA A 68 0.35 1.65 -5.12
CA ALA A 68 1.75 1.47 -4.74
C ALA A 68 1.84 0.67 -3.43
N VAL A 69 3.04 0.27 -3.04
CA VAL A 69 3.33 -0.24 -1.70
C VAL A 69 4.47 0.54 -1.05
N ALA A 70 4.47 0.60 0.27
CA ALA A 70 5.53 1.17 1.08
C ALA A 70 5.96 0.20 2.18
N VAL A 71 7.26 0.12 2.42
CA VAL A 71 7.86 -0.65 3.51
C VAL A 71 8.32 0.31 4.58
N LEU A 72 7.78 0.15 5.79
CA LEU A 72 8.14 0.94 6.96
C LEU A 72 8.85 0.07 7.99
N ARG A 73 9.76 0.67 8.75
CA ARG A 73 10.13 0.18 10.09
C ARG A 73 9.42 1.03 11.12
N CYS A 74 8.70 0.43 12.06
CA CYS A 74 7.84 1.12 13.01
C CYS A 74 8.02 0.58 14.43
N ALA A 75 8.26 1.49 15.39
CA ALA A 75 8.22 1.18 16.82
C ALA A 75 6.78 1.15 17.39
N LEU A 76 5.77 1.35 16.53
CA LEU A 76 4.35 1.32 16.88
C LEU A 76 3.82 -0.12 16.90
N THR A 77 2.78 -0.38 17.67
CA THR A 77 2.00 -1.62 17.51
C THR A 77 1.17 -1.59 16.22
N PRO A 78 0.74 -2.74 15.68
CA PRO A 78 -0.12 -2.78 14.48
C PRO A 78 -1.39 -1.94 14.62
N GLY A 79 -2.05 -2.03 15.78
CA GLY A 79 -3.25 -1.23 16.06
C GLY A 79 -2.97 0.27 16.16
N GLN A 80 -1.80 0.68 16.68
CA GLN A 80 -1.39 2.09 16.67
C GLN A 80 -1.12 2.57 15.25
N LEU A 81 -0.40 1.78 14.45
CA LEU A 81 -0.12 2.10 13.06
C LEU A 81 -1.41 2.21 12.25
N LEU A 82 -2.33 1.24 12.37
CA LEU A 82 -3.64 1.27 11.71
C LEU A 82 -4.40 2.58 12.00
N ARG A 83 -4.43 3.03 13.26
CA ARG A 83 -5.08 4.30 13.62
C ARG A 83 -4.41 5.50 12.96
N ARG A 84 -3.08 5.51 12.81
CA ARG A 84 -2.35 6.57 12.11
C ARG A 84 -2.66 6.57 10.61
N LEU A 85 -2.70 5.41 9.97
CA LEU A 85 -3.11 5.27 8.56
C LEU A 85 -4.52 5.81 8.35
N GLN A 86 -5.47 5.44 9.21
CA GLN A 86 -6.83 5.96 9.15
C GLN A 86 -6.90 7.49 9.39
N CYS A 87 -6.02 8.07 10.22
CA CYS A 87 -5.92 9.52 10.36
C CYS A 87 -5.48 10.19 9.06
N ILE A 88 -4.48 9.61 8.37
CA ILE A 88 -4.03 10.08 7.06
C ILE A 88 -5.19 10.07 6.08
N GLU A 89 -5.86 8.92 5.91
CA GLU A 89 -7.02 8.79 5.00
C GLU A 89 -8.10 9.84 5.23
N ARG A 90 -8.43 10.13 6.50
CA ARG A 90 -9.43 11.16 6.85
C ARG A 90 -9.01 12.56 6.41
N ARG A 91 -7.71 12.90 6.49
CA ARG A 91 -7.20 14.20 6.00
C ARG A 91 -7.29 14.31 4.47
N HIS A 92 -7.21 13.19 3.76
CA HIS A 92 -7.43 13.11 2.32
C HIS A 92 -8.92 12.99 1.94
N GLY A 93 -9.85 13.22 2.88
CA GLY A 93 -11.28 13.24 2.60
C GLY A 93 -11.91 11.85 2.40
N ARG A 94 -11.26 10.76 2.84
CA ARG A 94 -11.87 9.43 2.78
C ARG A 94 -13.12 9.40 3.67
N LEU A 95 -14.28 9.25 3.03
CA LEU A 95 -15.55 8.96 3.70
C LEU A 95 -15.76 7.44 3.72
N ARG A 96 -16.29 6.89 4.82
CA ARG A 96 -16.69 5.48 4.93
C ARG A 96 -18.21 5.41 5.14
N PRO A 97 -19.03 5.53 4.08
CA PRO A 97 -20.48 5.43 4.22
C PRO A 97 -20.88 4.07 4.79
N ALA A 98 -21.74 4.06 5.80
CA ALA A 98 -22.22 2.82 6.39
C ALA A 98 -22.90 1.95 5.32
N GLY A 99 -22.51 0.67 5.23
CA GLY A 99 -23.10 -0.31 4.31
C GLY A 99 -22.58 -0.30 2.86
N GLN A 100 -21.63 0.59 2.49
CA GLN A 100 -21.00 0.55 1.17
C GLN A 100 -19.61 -0.07 1.23
N HIS A 101 -19.49 -1.30 0.73
CA HIS A 101 -18.21 -1.96 0.52
C HIS A 101 -17.58 -1.51 -0.80
N ASN A 102 -16.25 -1.34 -0.83
CA ASN A 102 -15.47 -0.99 -2.02
C ASN A 102 -15.91 0.30 -2.75
N ALA A 103 -16.45 1.28 -2.02
CA ALA A 103 -16.79 2.58 -2.60
C ALA A 103 -15.53 3.27 -3.21
N PRO A 104 -15.71 4.09 -4.26
CA PRO A 104 -14.66 4.97 -4.77
C PRO A 104 -14.06 5.80 -3.64
N ARG A 105 -12.73 5.96 -3.64
CA ARG A 105 -12.03 6.59 -2.52
C ARG A 105 -10.91 7.49 -3.00
N THR A 106 -10.74 8.60 -2.29
CA THR A 106 -9.63 9.53 -2.47
C THR A 106 -8.31 8.87 -2.11
N LEU A 107 -8.25 8.19 -0.96
CA LEU A 107 -7.07 7.46 -0.49
C LEU A 107 -7.49 6.22 0.30
N ASP A 108 -6.70 5.15 0.17
CA ASP A 108 -6.76 3.89 0.89
C ASP A 108 -5.35 3.52 1.34
N LEU A 109 -5.19 3.24 2.63
CA LEU A 109 -3.95 2.79 3.24
C LEU A 109 -4.22 1.49 3.99
N ASP A 110 -3.87 0.38 3.36
CA ASP A 110 -4.03 -0.96 3.93
C ASP A 110 -2.76 -1.38 4.66
N LEU A 111 -2.88 -1.76 5.94
CA LEU A 111 -1.80 -2.46 6.64
C LEU A 111 -1.81 -3.93 6.19
N LEU A 112 -0.88 -4.28 5.30
CA LEU A 112 -0.81 -5.60 4.66
C LEU A 112 -0.13 -6.64 5.56
N LEU A 113 0.98 -6.25 6.21
CA LEU A 113 1.80 -7.10 7.06
C LEU A 113 2.39 -6.26 8.21
N PHE A 114 2.69 -6.91 9.35
CA PHE A 114 3.47 -6.31 10.43
C PHE A 114 4.32 -7.39 11.10
N GLY A 115 5.61 -7.44 10.80
CA GLY A 115 6.48 -8.55 11.13
C GLY A 115 5.83 -9.88 10.73
N GLU A 116 6.07 -10.92 11.52
CA GLU A 116 5.44 -12.24 11.38
C GLU A 116 4.09 -12.33 12.13
N GLN A 117 3.50 -11.20 12.53
CA GLN A 117 2.30 -11.21 13.35
C GLN A 117 1.10 -11.74 12.58
N THR A 118 0.42 -12.72 13.17
CA THR A 118 -0.91 -13.14 12.76
C THR A 118 -1.92 -12.55 13.73
N LEU A 119 -2.82 -11.70 13.22
CA LEU A 119 -3.89 -11.08 13.98
C LEU A 119 -5.23 -11.38 13.34
N GLN A 120 -6.24 -11.64 14.16
CA GLN A 120 -7.61 -11.80 13.72
C GLN A 120 -8.52 -11.17 14.77
N ASP A 121 -8.76 -9.87 14.64
CA ASP A 121 -9.73 -9.14 15.46
C ASP A 121 -10.72 -8.36 14.58
N ALA A 122 -11.70 -7.72 15.21
CA ALA A 122 -12.77 -7.01 14.51
C ALA A 122 -12.29 -5.77 13.73
N ALA A 123 -11.13 -5.21 14.08
CA ALA A 123 -10.58 -4.00 13.48
C ALA A 123 -9.42 -4.28 12.50
N LEU A 124 -8.70 -5.37 12.69
CA LEU A 124 -7.48 -5.71 11.96
C LEU A 124 -7.31 -7.21 11.79
N THR A 125 -7.04 -7.63 10.55
CA THR A 125 -6.59 -8.99 10.23
C THR A 125 -5.23 -8.89 9.54
N LEU A 126 -4.23 -9.59 10.08
CA LEU A 126 -2.87 -9.67 9.53
C LEU A 126 -2.45 -11.15 9.36
N PRO A 127 -1.75 -11.51 8.27
CA PRO A 127 -1.63 -10.77 7.01
C PRO A 127 -2.97 -10.32 6.44
N HIS A 128 -3.00 -9.24 5.65
CA HIS A 128 -4.26 -8.75 5.09
C HIS A 128 -4.91 -9.86 4.23
N PRO A 129 -6.16 -10.24 4.54
CA PRO A 129 -6.71 -11.53 4.12
C PRO A 129 -6.85 -11.68 2.61
N ARG A 130 -6.90 -10.56 1.87
CA ARG A 130 -7.05 -10.54 0.41
C ARG A 130 -5.78 -10.14 -0.33
N MET A 131 -4.65 -9.88 0.35
CA MET A 131 -3.46 -9.36 -0.35
C MET A 131 -2.95 -10.30 -1.45
N HIS A 132 -3.02 -11.62 -1.20
CA HIS A 132 -2.61 -12.67 -2.14
C HIS A 132 -3.53 -12.79 -3.39
N GLN A 133 -4.65 -12.06 -3.41
CA GLN A 133 -5.65 -12.10 -4.49
C GLN A 133 -5.58 -10.86 -5.40
N ARG A 134 -4.69 -9.91 -5.10
CA ARG A 134 -4.67 -8.59 -5.75
C ARG A 134 -3.34 -8.34 -6.44
N ALA A 135 -3.34 -8.35 -7.77
CA ALA A 135 -2.14 -8.07 -8.54
C ALA A 135 -1.61 -6.63 -8.31
N PHE A 136 -2.50 -5.67 -7.99
CA PHE A 136 -2.13 -4.30 -7.61
C PHE A 136 -1.48 -4.17 -6.24
N VAL A 137 -1.43 -5.25 -5.46
CA VAL A 137 -0.61 -5.35 -4.25
C VAL A 137 0.67 -6.14 -4.55
N LEU A 138 0.53 -7.31 -5.20
CA LEU A 138 1.64 -8.24 -5.39
C LEU A 138 2.68 -7.76 -6.41
N ALA A 139 2.27 -7.11 -7.51
CA ALA A 139 3.24 -6.61 -8.50
C ALA A 139 4.10 -5.45 -7.94
N PRO A 140 3.53 -4.45 -7.23
CA PRO A 140 4.34 -3.46 -6.51
C PRO A 140 5.20 -4.08 -5.40
N LEU A 141 4.69 -5.08 -4.66
CA LEU A 141 5.47 -5.78 -3.63
C LEU A 141 6.66 -6.53 -4.23
N ALA A 142 6.47 -7.21 -5.36
CA ALA A 142 7.53 -7.90 -6.08
C ALA A 142 8.64 -6.97 -6.60
N GLU A 143 8.33 -5.68 -6.83
CA GLU A 143 9.34 -4.66 -7.18
C GLU A 143 10.24 -4.33 -5.98
N VAL A 144 9.67 -4.20 -4.79
CA VAL A 144 10.43 -3.76 -3.60
C VAL A 144 11.01 -4.91 -2.78
N TRP A 145 10.40 -6.08 -2.87
CA TRP A 145 10.78 -7.27 -2.10
C TRP A 145 10.58 -8.54 -2.94
N PRO A 146 11.40 -8.75 -3.98
CA PRO A 146 11.22 -9.83 -4.96
C PRO A 146 11.28 -11.24 -4.36
N ASP A 147 12.08 -11.42 -3.32
CA ASP A 147 12.30 -12.71 -2.66
C ASP A 147 11.25 -13.02 -1.57
N TRP A 148 10.22 -12.18 -1.42
CA TRP A 148 9.16 -12.43 -0.46
C TRP A 148 8.35 -13.67 -0.82
N ILE A 149 8.16 -14.54 0.16
CA ILE A 149 7.32 -15.74 0.06
C ILE A 149 6.02 -15.48 0.80
N LEU A 150 4.89 -15.68 0.12
CA LEU A 150 3.57 -15.56 0.73
C LEU A 150 3.37 -16.65 1.81
N PRO A 151 2.42 -16.47 2.74
CA PRO A 151 2.16 -17.46 3.80
C PRO A 151 1.84 -18.88 3.30
N ASP A 152 1.36 -19.02 2.06
CA ASP A 152 1.07 -20.30 1.41
C ASP A 152 2.30 -20.92 0.69
N GLY A 153 3.45 -20.28 0.75
CA GLY A 153 4.70 -20.73 0.14
C GLY A 153 4.92 -20.25 -1.30
N GLU A 154 3.98 -19.51 -1.90
CA GLU A 154 4.13 -18.99 -3.27
C GLU A 154 5.07 -17.77 -3.29
N PRO A 155 6.10 -17.72 -4.17
CA PRO A 155 6.89 -16.51 -4.37
C PRO A 155 6.03 -15.35 -4.87
N VAL A 156 6.23 -14.15 -4.31
CA VAL A 156 5.40 -12.97 -4.65
C VAL A 156 5.40 -12.65 -6.15
N GLN A 157 6.53 -12.86 -6.83
CA GLN A 157 6.65 -12.66 -8.28
C GLN A 157 5.74 -13.61 -9.06
N HIS A 158 5.73 -14.90 -8.70
CA HIS A 158 4.88 -15.91 -9.35
C HIS A 158 3.41 -15.61 -9.09
N ALA A 159 3.05 -15.26 -7.85
CA ALA A 159 1.68 -14.89 -7.50
C ALA A 159 1.19 -13.66 -8.30
N ALA A 160 2.03 -12.63 -8.45
CA ALA A 160 1.72 -11.46 -9.26
C ALA A 160 1.51 -11.82 -10.74
N GLN A 161 2.41 -12.60 -11.34
CA GLN A 161 2.32 -13.04 -12.74
C GLN A 161 1.07 -13.90 -12.99
N ARG A 162 0.75 -14.80 -12.07
CA ARG A 162 -0.45 -15.65 -12.14
C ARG A 162 -1.73 -14.81 -12.17
N LEU A 163 -1.84 -13.79 -11.32
CA LEU A 163 -3.02 -12.90 -11.30
C LEU A 163 -3.08 -12.00 -12.54
N GLN A 164 -1.95 -11.53 -13.05
CA GLN A 164 -1.89 -10.77 -14.31
C GLN A 164 -2.35 -11.62 -15.49
N ALA A 165 -1.89 -12.87 -15.59
CA ALA A 165 -2.34 -13.84 -16.59
C ALA A 165 -3.84 -14.17 -16.44
N ALA A 166 -4.38 -14.09 -15.24
CA ALA A 166 -5.81 -14.22 -14.96
C ALA A 166 -6.63 -12.94 -15.21
N GLY A 167 -6.03 -11.89 -15.80
CA GLY A 167 -6.72 -10.69 -16.26
C GLY A 167 -6.64 -9.47 -15.34
N GLN A 168 -5.95 -9.54 -14.20
CA GLN A 168 -5.67 -8.35 -13.38
C GLN A 168 -4.45 -7.59 -13.95
N THR A 169 -4.64 -6.88 -15.05
CA THR A 169 -3.57 -6.15 -15.74
C THR A 169 -3.20 -4.85 -15.02
N LEU A 170 -1.90 -4.51 -15.05
CA LEU A 170 -1.38 -3.28 -14.48
C LEU A 170 -0.34 -2.64 -15.39
N GLU A 171 -0.31 -1.32 -15.37
CA GLU A 171 0.71 -0.51 -16.02
C GLU A 171 1.63 0.11 -14.97
N ARG A 172 2.94 -0.05 -15.09
CA ARG A 172 3.92 0.69 -14.29
C ARG A 172 4.05 2.10 -14.87
N ALA A 173 3.41 3.07 -14.22
CA ALA A 173 3.19 4.40 -14.76
C ALA A 173 4.28 5.43 -14.41
N GLY A 174 5.20 5.10 -13.49
CA GLY A 174 6.35 5.96 -13.19
C GLY A 174 6.85 5.83 -11.75
N THR A 175 7.79 6.69 -11.38
CA THR A 175 8.36 6.71 -10.03
C THR A 175 7.40 7.39 -9.05
N LEU A 176 7.16 6.78 -7.89
CA LEU A 176 6.49 7.45 -6.78
C LEU A 176 7.52 8.23 -5.96
N THR A 177 7.40 9.55 -5.92
CA THR A 177 8.28 10.41 -5.11
C THR A 177 7.48 11.03 -3.97
N PRO A 178 7.92 10.91 -2.70
CA PRO A 178 7.24 11.54 -1.58
C PRO A 178 7.09 13.05 -1.78
N MET A 179 5.91 13.59 -1.46
CA MET A 179 5.62 15.01 -1.47
C MET A 179 5.22 15.51 -0.07
N PRO A 180 5.67 16.71 0.35
CA PRO A 180 5.30 17.23 1.66
C PRO A 180 3.79 17.49 1.76
N ALA A 181 3.22 17.20 2.94
CA ALA A 181 1.79 17.30 3.22
C ALA A 181 1.17 18.69 2.94
N ASN A 182 1.97 19.76 2.97
CA ASN A 182 1.51 21.14 2.87
C ASN A 182 1.14 21.59 1.43
N ARG A 183 0.97 20.65 0.49
CA ARG A 183 0.56 20.92 -0.90
C ARG A 183 -0.79 20.31 -1.27
N LEU A 184 -1.67 20.06 -0.31
CA LEU A 184 -3.09 19.84 -0.62
C LEU A 184 -3.63 21.15 -1.24
N GLN A 185 -3.87 21.15 -2.54
CA GLN A 185 -4.39 22.32 -3.25
C GLN A 185 -5.76 22.68 -2.67
N PRO A 186 -6.06 23.97 -2.44
CA PRO A 186 -7.39 24.40 -2.01
C PRO A 186 -8.35 24.22 -3.19
N GLY A 187 -9.21 23.19 -3.16
CA GLY A 187 -10.07 22.94 -4.32
C GLY A 187 -11.25 22.00 -4.17
N TRP A 188 -11.57 21.48 -2.98
CA TRP A 188 -12.83 20.75 -2.77
C TRP A 188 -13.75 21.64 -1.92
N LYS A 189 -14.62 22.38 -2.62
CA LYS A 189 -15.88 22.90 -2.08
C LYS A 189 -17.02 22.00 -2.58
#